data_AF-A0A8T3YC55-F1
#
_entry.id   AF-A0A8T3YC55-F1
#
_cell.length_a   1.000
_cell.length_b   1.000
_cell.length_c   1.000
_cell.angle_alpha   90.00
_cell.angle_beta   90.00
_cell.angle_gamma   90.00
#
_symmetry.space_group_name_H-M   'P 1'
#
loop_
_entity.id
_entity.type
_entity.pdbx_description
1 polymer ?
#
loop_
_entity_poly.entity_id
_entity_poly.type
_entity_poly.pdbx_seq_one_letter_code
_entity_poly.pdbx_strand_id
1 'polypeptide(L)'
;MTNLVVVQGDSGAGKTTIRKYFGTELGFGQYAIDNEINNLREAVGWDKIEFRPIIRQIVDSDFQYNFWRRFWSENDCTYSPETARQVIEDHIDKMIAGELLSDEDRFHISYVCWKELMVKRDSDLLQGKDVVIEPFTSPPSRENAIKIEAALLPVVRRYMIFLRADREVQITRRMEEKGYTRETALQRMGLALDLTPPNVQDLVVLKYVNNTPEDLERIKADLRTRFGNPAPL
;
A
#
# COMPACT_ATOMS: atom_id res chain seq x y z
N MET A 1 22.23 4.96 -7.78
CA MET A 1 21.45 5.27 -6.56
C MET A 1 20.01 4.95 -6.90
N THR A 2 19.34 4.14 -6.08
CA THR A 2 17.97 3.67 -6.33
C THR A 2 16.93 4.56 -5.66
N ASN A 3 15.70 4.55 -6.16
CA ASN A 3 14.57 5.30 -5.64
C ASN A 3 13.56 4.35 -4.99
N LEU A 4 13.19 4.62 -3.74
CA LEU A 4 11.99 4.07 -3.11
C LEU A 4 10.91 5.14 -3.10
N VAL A 5 9.79 4.89 -3.79
CA VAL A 5 8.65 5.80 -3.90
C VAL A 5 7.44 5.19 -3.18
N VAL A 6 6.99 5.83 -2.11
CA VAL A 6 5.74 5.45 -1.43
C VAL A 6 4.62 6.34 -1.94
N VAL A 7 3.58 5.74 -2.54
CA VAL A 7 2.40 6.47 -3.02
C VAL A 7 1.29 6.41 -1.97
N GLN A 8 0.85 7.58 -1.54
CA GLN A 8 -0.19 7.81 -0.55
C GLN A 8 -1.26 8.72 -1.12
N GLY A 9 -2.47 8.64 -0.56
CA GLY A 9 -3.59 9.43 -1.04
C GLY A 9 -4.92 8.88 -0.57
N ASP A 10 -5.95 9.70 -0.62
CA ASP A 10 -7.31 9.26 -0.32
C ASP A 10 -7.76 8.18 -1.32
N SER A 11 -8.74 7.36 -0.93
CA SER A 11 -9.29 6.36 -1.85
C SER A 11 -10.19 7.06 -2.89
N GLY A 12 -9.80 6.95 -4.16
CA GLY A 12 -10.34 7.74 -5.28
C GLY A 12 -9.37 8.80 -5.82
N ALA A 13 -8.23 9.04 -5.17
CA ALA A 13 -7.23 10.03 -5.61
C ALA A 13 -6.31 9.57 -6.75
N GLY A 14 -6.41 8.31 -7.19
CA GLY A 14 -5.60 7.76 -8.30
C GLY A 14 -4.27 7.13 -7.91
N LYS A 15 -4.09 6.69 -6.65
CA LYS A 15 -2.87 6.00 -6.17
C LYS A 15 -2.46 4.82 -7.06
N THR A 16 -3.41 3.91 -7.32
CA THR A 16 -3.18 2.72 -8.15
C THR A 16 -2.79 3.09 -9.56
N THR A 17 -3.37 4.15 -10.13
CA THR A 17 -3.01 4.67 -11.46
C THR A 17 -1.57 5.16 -11.48
N ILE A 18 -1.16 5.95 -10.49
CA ILE A 18 0.22 6.44 -10.37
C ILE A 18 1.20 5.28 -10.13
N ARG A 19 0.89 4.32 -9.25
CA ARG A 19 1.76 3.14 -9.06
C ARG A 19 1.92 2.35 -10.36
N LYS A 20 0.83 2.09 -11.08
CA LYS A 20 0.87 1.38 -12.37
C LYS A 20 1.75 2.13 -13.36
N TYR A 21 1.56 3.45 -13.48
CA TYR A 21 2.38 4.32 -14.31
C TYR A 21 3.89 4.16 -14.02
N PHE A 22 4.28 4.16 -12.74
CA PHE A 22 5.67 3.96 -12.35
C PHE A 22 6.28 2.66 -12.90
N GLY A 23 5.60 1.52 -12.82
CA GLY A 23 6.23 0.31 -13.35
C GLY A 23 5.95 0.03 -14.83
N THR A 24 4.85 0.50 -15.41
CA THR A 24 4.58 0.28 -16.85
C THR A 24 5.34 1.28 -17.73
N GLU A 25 5.48 2.53 -17.29
CA GLU A 25 6.12 3.59 -18.08
C GLU A 25 7.51 3.99 -17.58
N LEU A 26 7.79 3.88 -16.28
CA LEU A 26 9.09 4.24 -15.71
C LEU A 26 9.97 3.03 -15.33
N GLY A 27 9.48 1.80 -15.49
CA GLY A 27 10.26 0.57 -15.26
C GLY A 27 10.50 0.22 -13.79
N PHE A 28 9.78 0.83 -12.84
CA PHE A 28 9.91 0.53 -11.42
C PHE A 28 9.37 -0.86 -11.07
N GLY A 29 9.96 -1.52 -10.07
CA GLY A 29 9.33 -2.62 -9.35
C GLY A 29 8.06 -2.12 -8.66
N GLN A 30 6.93 -2.80 -8.87
CA GLN A 30 5.63 -2.36 -8.32
C GLN A 30 5.15 -3.28 -7.22
N TYR A 31 4.91 -2.72 -6.04
CA TYR A 31 4.36 -3.45 -4.90
C TYR A 31 3.09 -2.79 -4.40
N ALA A 32 2.08 -3.60 -4.11
CA ALA A 32 0.84 -3.16 -3.50
C ALA A 32 0.40 -4.20 -2.49
N ILE A 33 0.03 -3.76 -1.29
CA ILE A 33 -0.42 -4.68 -0.25
C ILE A 33 -1.69 -5.44 -0.67
N ASP A 34 -2.55 -4.80 -1.46
CA ASP A 34 -3.74 -5.43 -2.06
C ASP A 34 -3.39 -6.63 -2.97
N ASN A 35 -2.22 -6.61 -3.63
CA ASN A 35 -1.80 -7.75 -4.45
C ASN A 35 -1.44 -8.94 -3.56
N GLU A 36 -0.71 -8.74 -2.46
CA GLU A 36 -0.34 -9.83 -1.56
C GLU A 36 -1.57 -10.44 -0.86
N ILE A 37 -2.58 -9.61 -0.59
CA ILE A 37 -3.88 -10.09 -0.11
C ILE A 37 -4.59 -10.93 -1.16
N ASN A 38 -4.58 -10.50 -2.43
CA ASN A 38 -5.17 -11.27 -3.51
C ASN A 38 -4.43 -12.60 -3.73
N ASN A 39 -3.11 -12.63 -3.61
CA ASN A 39 -2.33 -13.87 -3.66
C ASN A 39 -2.76 -14.86 -2.56
N LEU A 40 -2.98 -14.36 -1.32
CA LEU A 40 -3.52 -15.19 -0.25
C LEU A 40 -4.93 -15.72 -0.57
N ARG A 41 -5.80 -14.87 -1.16
CA ARG A 41 -7.17 -15.26 -1.57
C ARG A 41 -7.18 -16.35 -2.64
N GLU A 42 -6.33 -16.21 -3.64
CA GLU A 42 -6.18 -17.21 -4.71
C GLU A 42 -5.67 -18.53 -4.13
N ALA A 43 -4.72 -18.49 -3.20
CA ALA A 43 -4.15 -19.69 -2.59
C ALA A 43 -5.19 -20.54 -1.84
N VAL A 44 -6.20 -19.91 -1.23
CA VAL A 44 -7.31 -20.60 -0.57
C VAL A 44 -8.47 -20.95 -1.52
N GLY A 45 -8.48 -20.43 -2.76
CA GLY A 45 -9.55 -20.65 -3.74
C GLY A 45 -10.81 -19.82 -3.52
N TRP A 46 -10.69 -18.61 -2.95
CA TRP A 46 -11.83 -17.78 -2.56
C TRP A 46 -11.85 -16.39 -3.23
N ASP A 47 -12.39 -16.35 -4.44
CA ASP A 47 -12.45 -15.15 -5.28
C ASP A 47 -13.47 -14.10 -4.82
N LYS A 48 -14.37 -14.46 -3.89
CA LYS A 48 -15.55 -13.65 -3.52
C LYS A 48 -15.49 -12.98 -2.15
N ILE A 49 -14.48 -13.26 -1.34
CA ILE A 49 -14.35 -12.64 -0.01
C ILE A 49 -13.80 -11.23 -0.18
N GLU A 50 -14.60 -10.22 0.20
CA GLU A 50 -14.05 -8.89 0.43
C GLU A 50 -13.13 -9.01 1.66
N PHE A 51 -11.80 -9.06 1.48
CA PHE A 51 -10.82 -9.01 2.58
C PHE A 51 -10.81 -7.65 3.32
N ARG A 52 -11.64 -6.72 2.86
CA ARG A 52 -11.76 -5.37 3.38
C ARG A 52 -12.10 -5.29 4.87
N PRO A 53 -12.96 -6.14 5.47
CA PRO A 53 -13.16 -6.19 6.90
C PRO A 53 -11.87 -6.53 7.62
N ILE A 54 -11.11 -7.55 7.19
CA ILE A 54 -9.82 -7.92 7.79
C ILE A 54 -8.83 -6.77 7.67
N ILE A 55 -8.67 -6.17 6.48
CA ILE A 55 -7.79 -5.02 6.27
C ILE A 55 -8.18 -3.87 7.19
N ARG A 56 -9.46 -3.55 7.31
CA ARG A 56 -9.93 -2.46 8.19
C ARG A 56 -9.70 -2.79 9.67
N GLN A 57 -9.96 -4.03 10.08
CA GLN A 57 -9.68 -4.53 11.43
C GLN A 57 -8.18 -4.50 11.76
N ILE A 58 -7.33 -4.73 10.75
CA ILE A 58 -5.87 -4.66 10.82
C ILE A 58 -5.43 -3.19 10.92
N VAL A 59 -6.01 -2.28 10.14
CA VAL A 59 -5.51 -0.92 9.93
C VAL A 59 -6.01 0.09 10.96
N ASP A 60 -7.22 -0.08 11.51
CA ASP A 60 -7.89 0.89 12.39
C ASP A 60 -7.75 0.60 13.90
N SER A 61 -6.81 -0.26 14.33
CA SER A 61 -6.70 -0.67 15.75
C SER A 61 -5.29 -0.48 16.35
N ASP A 62 -5.21 -0.36 17.69
CA ASP A 62 -3.96 -0.30 18.48
C ASP A 62 -3.00 -1.43 18.16
N PHE A 63 -3.55 -2.53 17.63
CA PHE A 63 -2.85 -3.61 16.99
C PHE A 63 -1.73 -3.13 16.03
N GLN A 64 -1.93 -2.10 15.19
CA GLN A 64 -0.88 -1.62 14.26
C GLN A 64 0.39 -1.19 14.99
N TYR A 65 0.26 -0.48 16.10
CA TYR A 65 1.41 0.04 16.85
C TYR A 65 2.24 -1.10 17.46
N ASN A 66 1.57 -2.15 17.94
CA ASN A 66 2.23 -3.35 18.44
C ASN A 66 2.76 -4.24 17.32
N PHE A 67 2.01 -4.36 16.22
CA PHE A 67 2.34 -5.14 15.03
C PHE A 67 3.68 -4.72 14.46
N TRP A 68 3.84 -3.43 14.14
CA TRP A 68 5.05 -2.94 13.48
C TRP A 68 6.28 -3.07 14.36
N ARG A 69 6.15 -2.85 15.67
CA ARG A 69 7.26 -3.06 16.60
C ARG A 69 7.73 -4.51 16.57
N ARG A 70 6.81 -5.48 16.65
CA ARG A 70 7.14 -6.91 16.60
C ARG A 70 7.69 -7.31 15.24
N PHE A 71 7.08 -6.83 14.15
CA PHE A 71 7.55 -7.06 12.77
C PHE A 71 9.05 -6.74 12.60
N TRP A 72 9.47 -5.55 13.05
CA TRP A 72 10.87 -5.11 12.90
C TRP A 72 11.84 -5.67 13.95
N SER A 73 11.36 -6.06 15.13
CA SER A 73 12.23 -6.50 16.23
C SER A 73 12.39 -8.00 16.34
N GLU A 74 11.35 -8.77 16.03
CA GLU A 74 11.38 -10.22 16.22
C GLU A 74 12.18 -10.86 15.08
N ASN A 75 12.05 -10.41 13.82
CA ASN A 75 12.74 -10.99 12.64
C ASN A 75 12.71 -12.54 12.57
N ASP A 76 11.88 -13.16 13.41
CA ASP A 76 11.91 -14.57 13.76
C ASP A 76 10.69 -15.24 13.15
N CYS A 77 10.96 -16.37 12.53
CA CYS A 77 10.30 -16.85 11.33
C CYS A 77 9.21 -17.89 11.62
N THR A 78 8.41 -17.70 12.68
CA THR A 78 7.33 -18.64 13.02
C THR A 78 6.09 -18.48 12.15
N TYR A 79 5.90 -17.33 11.51
CA TYR A 79 4.75 -17.07 10.66
C TYR A 79 5.12 -17.23 9.18
N SER A 80 4.49 -18.22 8.55
CA SER A 80 4.65 -18.53 7.13
C SER A 80 3.33 -18.34 6.38
N PRO A 81 3.36 -18.25 5.04
CA PRO A 81 2.15 -18.23 4.23
C PRO A 81 1.17 -19.36 4.54
N GLU A 82 1.66 -20.53 4.94
CA GLU A 82 0.86 -21.69 5.35
C GLU A 82 0.06 -21.42 6.64
N THR A 83 0.65 -20.76 7.65
CA THR A 83 -0.08 -20.39 8.87
C THR A 83 -1.18 -19.39 8.58
N ALA A 84 -0.89 -18.35 7.78
CA ALA A 84 -1.92 -17.38 7.40
C ALA A 84 -3.05 -18.03 6.59
N ARG A 85 -2.71 -18.98 5.72
CA ARG A 85 -3.68 -19.79 4.98
C ARG A 85 -4.58 -20.59 5.90
N GLN A 86 -4.02 -21.30 6.87
CA GLN A 86 -4.79 -22.09 7.84
C GLN A 86 -5.76 -21.22 8.65
N VAL A 87 -5.30 -20.07 9.14
CA VAL A 87 -6.14 -19.10 9.87
C VAL A 87 -7.32 -18.63 9.00
N ILE A 88 -7.08 -18.36 7.72
CA ILE A 88 -8.13 -17.97 6.77
C ILE A 88 -9.14 -19.12 6.58
N GLU A 89 -8.66 -20.35 6.38
CA GLU A 89 -9.50 -21.53 6.20
C GLU A 89 -10.37 -21.81 7.45
N ASP A 90 -9.79 -21.72 8.66
CA ASP A 90 -10.48 -21.97 9.93
C ASP A 90 -11.52 -20.90 10.29
N HIS A 91 -11.40 -19.69 9.73
CA HIS A 91 -12.25 -18.56 10.08
C HIS A 91 -12.99 -17.94 8.89
N ILE A 92 -13.08 -18.68 7.78
CA ILE A 92 -13.66 -18.20 6.53
C ILE A 92 -15.10 -17.68 6.70
N ASP A 93 -15.92 -18.40 7.47
CA ASP A 93 -17.32 -18.04 7.71
C ASP A 93 -17.43 -16.72 8.49
N LYS A 94 -16.58 -16.54 9.51
CA LYS A 94 -16.49 -15.31 10.29
C LYS A 94 -16.05 -14.13 9.41
N MET A 95 -15.08 -14.37 8.54
CA MET A 95 -14.58 -13.36 7.61
C MET A 95 -15.65 -12.93 6.61
N ILE A 96 -16.45 -13.87 6.09
CA ILE A 96 -17.59 -13.59 5.20
C ILE A 96 -18.69 -12.80 5.94
N ALA A 97 -18.99 -13.18 7.18
CA ALA A 97 -19.94 -12.48 8.04
C ALA A 97 -19.45 -11.09 8.49
N GLY A 98 -18.17 -10.76 8.27
CA GLY A 98 -17.56 -9.51 8.69
C GLY A 98 -17.25 -9.45 10.19
N GLU A 99 -17.21 -10.60 10.86
CA GLU A 99 -16.87 -10.72 12.27
C GLU A 99 -15.38 -10.40 12.51
N LEU A 100 -15.07 -9.96 13.73
CA LEU A 100 -13.70 -9.69 14.16
C LEU A 100 -12.97 -10.99 14.50
N LEU A 101 -11.84 -11.24 13.84
CA LEU A 101 -10.92 -12.30 14.25
C LEU A 101 -10.15 -11.91 15.51
N SER A 102 -9.50 -12.88 16.15
CA SER A 102 -8.60 -12.59 17.29
C SER A 102 -7.46 -11.65 16.88
N ASP A 103 -6.83 -10.97 17.84
CA ASP A 103 -5.65 -10.13 17.55
C ASP A 103 -4.49 -10.95 16.97
N GLU A 104 -4.35 -12.21 17.40
CA GLU A 104 -3.30 -13.12 16.96
C GLU A 104 -3.51 -13.55 15.50
N ASP A 105 -4.72 -13.93 15.13
CA ASP A 105 -5.06 -14.30 13.75
C ASP A 105 -4.88 -13.12 12.78
N ARG A 106 -5.31 -11.93 13.21
CA ARG A 106 -5.07 -10.68 12.47
C ARG A 106 -3.58 -10.39 12.34
N PHE A 107 -2.78 -10.73 13.35
CA PHE A 107 -1.33 -10.65 13.28
C PHE A 107 -0.76 -11.54 12.19
N HIS A 108 -1.11 -12.83 12.17
CA HIS A 108 -0.51 -13.78 11.24
C HIS A 108 -0.80 -13.39 9.78
N ILE A 109 -2.05 -13.04 9.46
CA ILE A 109 -2.44 -12.62 8.12
C ILE A 109 -1.70 -11.34 7.71
N SER A 110 -1.65 -10.33 8.60
CA SER A 110 -0.95 -9.07 8.32
C SER A 110 0.55 -9.26 8.13
N TYR A 111 1.16 -10.05 9.01
CA TYR A 111 2.59 -10.27 9.06
C TYR A 111 3.08 -10.89 7.76
N VAL A 112 2.42 -11.94 7.29
CA VAL A 112 2.77 -12.60 6.03
C VAL A 112 2.66 -11.63 4.85
N CYS A 113 1.53 -10.91 4.72
CA CYS A 113 1.34 -9.95 3.63
C CYS A 113 2.46 -8.90 3.59
N TRP A 114 2.78 -8.33 4.74
CA TRP A 114 3.81 -7.30 4.84
C TRP A 114 5.23 -7.86 4.69
N LYS A 115 5.52 -9.03 5.24
CA LYS A 115 6.84 -9.68 5.12
C LYS A 115 7.14 -9.98 3.66
N GLU A 116 6.23 -10.64 2.95
CA GLU A 116 6.39 -10.93 1.52
C GLU A 116 6.63 -9.65 0.72
N LEU A 117 5.82 -8.62 0.98
CA LEU A 117 5.96 -7.34 0.30
C LEU A 117 7.32 -6.68 0.57
N MET A 118 7.73 -6.59 1.84
CA MET A 118 8.95 -5.90 2.26
C MET A 118 10.21 -6.64 1.81
N VAL A 119 10.22 -7.97 1.89
CA VAL A 119 11.34 -8.82 1.43
C VAL A 119 11.55 -8.64 -0.08
N LYS A 120 10.48 -8.71 -0.88
CA LYS A 120 10.59 -8.50 -2.34
C LYS A 120 11.05 -7.08 -2.66
N ARG A 121 10.48 -6.07 -1.99
CA ARG A 121 10.86 -4.66 -2.13
C ARG A 121 12.34 -4.43 -1.84
N ASP A 122 12.83 -4.94 -0.70
CA ASP A 122 14.20 -4.70 -0.25
C ASP A 122 15.22 -5.48 -1.08
N SER A 123 14.85 -6.68 -1.54
CA SER A 123 15.64 -7.42 -2.53
C SER A 123 15.83 -6.63 -3.83
N ASP A 124 14.76 -6.06 -4.39
CA ASP A 124 14.84 -5.24 -5.61
C ASP A 124 15.69 -3.97 -5.38
N LEU A 125 15.53 -3.31 -4.23
CA LEU A 125 16.33 -2.14 -3.87
C LEU A 125 17.83 -2.48 -3.76
N LEU A 126 18.18 -3.62 -3.14
CA LEU A 126 19.56 -4.11 -3.02
C LEU A 126 20.19 -4.40 -4.39
N GLN A 127 19.39 -4.84 -5.35
CA GLN A 127 19.83 -5.12 -6.72
C GLN A 127 19.97 -3.86 -7.59
N GLY A 128 19.75 -2.67 -7.03
CA GLY A 128 19.88 -1.43 -7.79
C GLY A 128 18.64 -1.09 -8.62
N LYS A 129 17.48 -1.68 -8.31
CA LYS A 129 16.21 -1.39 -8.99
C LYS A 129 15.40 -0.34 -8.24
N ASP A 130 14.79 0.56 -9.00
CA ASP A 130 13.85 1.55 -8.49
C ASP A 130 12.50 0.90 -8.16
N VAL A 131 11.89 1.29 -7.05
CA VAL A 131 10.71 0.62 -6.49
C VAL A 131 9.62 1.62 -6.12
N VAL A 132 8.38 1.28 -6.46
CA VAL A 132 7.17 1.99 -6.03
C VAL A 132 6.29 1.07 -5.17
N ILE A 133 5.80 1.59 -4.05
CA ILE A 133 4.91 0.87 -3.13
C ILE A 133 3.62 1.66 -2.90
N GLU A 134 2.48 0.96 -2.96
CA GLU A 134 1.16 1.44 -2.54
C GLU A 134 0.73 0.67 -1.26
N PRO A 135 0.98 1.24 -0.07
CA PRO A 135 0.58 0.63 1.20
C PRO A 135 -0.83 1.07 1.61
N PHE A 136 -1.36 0.53 2.73
CA PHE A 136 -2.63 1.00 3.28
C PHE A 136 -2.58 2.49 3.65
N THR A 137 -3.77 3.10 3.63
CA THR A 137 -3.95 4.53 3.91
C THR A 137 -4.02 4.78 5.43
N SER A 138 -2.96 4.43 6.17
CA SER A 138 -2.83 4.71 7.61
C SER A 138 -1.43 5.20 7.98
N PRO A 139 -1.31 6.04 9.05
CA PRO A 139 0.00 6.56 9.46
C PRO A 139 1.04 5.46 9.76
N PRO A 140 0.74 4.39 10.51
CA PRO A 140 1.72 3.33 10.77
C PRO A 140 2.12 2.58 9.49
N SER A 141 1.16 2.24 8.62
CA SER A 141 1.45 1.59 7.34
C SER A 141 2.40 2.42 6.48
N ARG A 142 2.15 3.73 6.38
CA ARG A 142 2.99 4.70 5.66
C ARG A 142 4.39 4.81 6.24
N GLU A 143 4.50 4.94 7.56
CA GLU A 143 5.78 5.04 8.27
C GLU A 143 6.65 3.81 8.02
N ASN A 144 6.06 2.62 8.03
CA ASN A 144 6.83 1.39 7.86
C ASN A 144 7.12 1.09 6.38
N ALA A 145 6.26 1.53 5.46
CA ALA A 145 6.52 1.42 4.02
C ALA A 145 7.72 2.25 3.53
N ILE A 146 8.07 3.34 4.22
CA ILE A 146 9.25 4.17 3.89
C ILE A 146 10.50 3.78 4.69
N LYS A 147 10.36 2.94 5.73
CA LYS A 147 11.49 2.37 6.46
C LYS A 147 12.18 1.32 5.60
N ILE A 148 13.50 1.36 5.64
CA ILE A 148 14.42 0.46 4.95
C ILE A 148 15.54 0.08 5.92
N GLU A 149 16.20 -1.04 5.67
CA GLU A 149 17.34 -1.47 6.45
C GLU A 149 18.50 -0.47 6.40
N ALA A 150 19.32 -0.43 7.46
CA ALA A 150 20.44 0.50 7.56
C ALA A 150 21.44 0.37 6.40
N ALA A 151 21.65 -0.85 5.88
CA ALA A 151 22.51 -1.13 4.74
C ALA A 151 22.04 -0.44 3.44
N LEU A 152 20.74 -0.15 3.32
CA LEU A 152 20.15 0.50 2.15
C LEU A 152 20.20 2.04 2.22
N LEU A 153 20.34 2.62 3.41
CA LEU A 153 20.30 4.08 3.61
C LEU A 153 21.27 4.87 2.71
N PRO A 154 22.53 4.43 2.47
CA PRO A 154 23.47 5.21 1.65
C PRO A 154 23.17 5.16 0.14
N VAL A 155 22.37 4.18 -0.31
CA VAL A 155 22.18 3.88 -1.73
C VAL A 155 20.75 4.10 -2.24
N VAL A 156 19.79 4.28 -1.32
CA VAL A 156 18.37 4.51 -1.62
C VAL A 156 17.96 5.96 -1.32
N ARG A 157 17.40 6.64 -2.31
CA ARG A 157 16.66 7.90 -2.15
C ARG A 157 15.20 7.59 -1.86
N ARG A 158 14.62 8.28 -0.89
CA ARG A 158 13.26 8.02 -0.41
C ARG A 158 12.34 9.15 -0.80
N TYR A 159 11.23 8.80 -1.44
CA TYR A 159 10.19 9.71 -1.87
C TYR A 159 8.84 9.30 -1.31
N MET A 160 8.04 10.29 -0.93
CA MET A 160 6.65 10.09 -0.55
C MET A 160 5.77 10.99 -1.39
N ILE A 161 4.88 10.37 -2.17
CA ILE A 161 3.91 11.06 -3.00
C ILE A 161 2.58 11.09 -2.27
N PHE A 162 2.06 12.29 -1.99
CA PHE A 162 0.71 12.49 -1.50
C PHE A 162 -0.20 12.94 -2.64
N LEU A 163 -1.19 12.12 -2.97
CA LEU A 163 -2.24 12.39 -3.95
C LEU A 163 -3.53 12.76 -3.23
N ARG A 164 -4.10 13.90 -3.62
CA ARG A 164 -5.43 14.32 -3.21
C ARG A 164 -6.35 14.43 -4.40
N ALA A 165 -7.63 14.36 -4.15
CA ALA A 165 -8.66 14.78 -5.08
C ALA A 165 -9.80 15.40 -4.28
N ASP A 166 -10.60 16.24 -4.89
CA ASP A 166 -11.77 16.82 -4.25
C ASP A 166 -12.76 15.71 -3.92
N ARG A 167 -13.50 15.90 -2.82
CA ARG A 167 -14.41 14.88 -2.29
C ARG A 167 -15.40 14.40 -3.34
N GLU A 168 -16.00 15.32 -4.09
CA GLU A 168 -16.96 14.98 -5.15
C GLU A 168 -16.31 14.20 -6.30
N VAL A 169 -15.09 14.54 -6.70
CA VAL A 169 -14.34 13.77 -7.73
C VAL A 169 -14.10 12.34 -7.27
N GLN A 170 -13.70 12.15 -6.00
CA GLN A 170 -13.50 10.82 -5.44
C GLN A 170 -14.80 9.99 -5.41
N ILE A 171 -15.94 10.63 -5.10
CA ILE A 171 -17.26 9.98 -5.13
C ILE A 171 -17.59 9.56 -6.56
N THR A 172 -17.49 10.48 -7.53
CA THR A 172 -17.79 10.21 -8.94
C THR A 172 -16.97 9.04 -9.46
N ARG A 173 -15.65 9.06 -9.25
CA ARG A 173 -14.76 7.95 -9.67
C ARG A 173 -15.16 6.61 -9.04
N ARG A 174 -15.56 6.59 -7.77
CA ARG A 174 -16.03 5.34 -7.12
C ARG A 174 -17.34 4.83 -7.70
N MET A 175 -18.26 5.73 -8.02
CA MET A 175 -19.51 5.37 -8.65
C MET A 175 -19.26 4.79 -10.05
N GLU A 176 -18.42 5.44 -10.84
CA GLU A 176 -18.10 5.05 -12.22
C GLU A 176 -17.22 3.80 -12.30
N GLU A 177 -16.11 3.73 -11.55
CA GLU A 177 -15.13 2.65 -11.66
C GLU A 177 -15.50 1.41 -10.84
N LYS A 178 -16.25 1.59 -9.74
CA LYS A 178 -16.56 0.50 -8.80
C LYS A 178 -18.05 0.17 -8.72
N GLY A 179 -18.90 0.91 -9.43
CA GLY A 179 -20.35 0.71 -9.42
C GLY A 179 -20.99 0.97 -8.05
N TYR A 180 -20.35 1.74 -7.18
CA TYR A 180 -20.89 2.02 -5.84
C TYR A 180 -22.06 3.00 -5.92
N THR A 181 -22.99 2.89 -4.97
CA THR A 181 -23.93 3.98 -4.70
C THR A 181 -23.18 5.17 -4.08
N ARG A 182 -23.72 6.38 -4.22
CA ARG A 182 -23.16 7.58 -3.59
C ARG A 182 -23.01 7.43 -2.07
N GLU A 183 -23.99 6.82 -1.42
CA GLU A 183 -23.98 6.52 0.01
C GLU A 183 -22.83 5.58 0.37
N THR A 184 -22.67 4.48 -0.37
CA THR A 184 -21.55 3.55 -0.18
C THR A 184 -20.23 4.26 -0.41
N ALA A 185 -20.10 5.07 -1.47
CA ALA A 185 -18.88 5.83 -1.74
C ALA A 185 -18.53 6.75 -0.57
N LEU A 186 -19.49 7.50 -0.03
CA LEU A 186 -19.31 8.37 1.14
C LEU A 186 -18.90 7.59 2.39
N GLN A 187 -19.56 6.47 2.68
CA GLN A 187 -19.20 5.59 3.79
C GLN A 187 -17.78 5.02 3.64
N ARG A 188 -17.36 4.74 2.39
CA ARG A 188 -16.02 4.22 2.06
C ARG A 188 -14.93 5.30 1.99
N MET A 189 -15.27 6.58 2.12
CA MET A 189 -14.33 7.71 2.18
C MET A 189 -13.94 8.09 3.62
N GLY A 190 -14.01 7.13 4.54
CA GLY A 190 -13.69 7.33 5.96
C GLY A 190 -12.29 7.89 6.21
N LEU A 191 -12.24 8.82 7.18
CA LEU A 191 -11.14 9.64 7.71
C LEU A 191 -10.24 10.30 6.66
N ALA A 192 -10.12 11.63 6.76
CA ALA A 192 -9.22 12.40 5.92
C ALA A 192 -7.79 11.87 6.08
N LEU A 193 -7.07 11.68 4.96
CA LEU A 193 -5.66 11.33 5.03
C LEU A 193 -4.90 12.39 5.82
N ASP A 194 -4.31 11.97 6.94
CA ASP A 194 -3.27 12.71 7.61
C ASP A 194 -2.08 12.87 6.64
N LEU A 195 -1.83 14.11 6.19
CA LEU A 195 -0.74 14.43 5.28
C LEU A 195 0.57 14.76 5.99
N THR A 196 0.65 14.53 7.31
CA THR A 196 1.89 14.72 8.04
C THR A 196 2.90 13.70 7.55
N PRO A 197 4.00 14.12 6.88
CA PRO A 197 5.02 13.18 6.47
C PRO A 197 5.69 12.59 7.72
N PRO A 198 6.09 11.32 7.68
CA PRO A 198 6.82 10.74 8.80
C PRO A 198 8.18 11.42 8.96
N ASN A 199 8.68 11.51 10.20
CA ASN A 199 9.98 12.08 10.49
C ASN A 199 11.11 11.12 10.09
N VAL A 200 11.41 11.09 8.79
CA VAL A 200 12.43 10.23 8.18
C VAL A 200 13.46 11.11 7.51
N GLN A 201 14.73 10.87 7.84
CA GLN A 201 15.85 11.64 7.29
C GLN A 201 15.85 11.58 5.76
N ASP A 202 16.16 12.68 5.08
CA ASP A 202 16.32 12.74 3.63
C ASP A 202 15.07 12.29 2.82
N LEU A 203 13.88 12.34 3.45
CA LEU A 203 12.62 12.05 2.78
C LEU A 203 12.18 13.23 1.90
N VAL A 204 12.07 13.00 0.60
CA VAL A 204 11.50 13.97 -0.33
C VAL A 204 9.99 13.79 -0.42
N VAL A 205 9.23 14.83 -0.10
CA VAL A 205 7.76 14.80 -0.14
C VAL A 205 7.25 15.54 -1.38
N LEU A 206 6.46 14.85 -2.20
CA LEU A 206 5.79 15.40 -3.38
C LEU A 206 4.28 15.41 -3.13
N LYS A 207 3.62 16.55 -3.38
CA LYS A 207 2.18 16.70 -3.13
C LYS A 207 1.47 17.07 -4.43
N TYR A 208 0.42 16.33 -4.77
CA TYR A 208 -0.36 16.56 -5.98
C TYR A 208 -1.86 16.55 -5.69
N VAL A 209 -2.60 17.28 -6.51
CA VAL A 209 -4.06 17.27 -6.59
C VAL A 209 -4.45 16.72 -7.96
N ASN A 210 -5.35 15.75 -7.99
CA ASN A 210 -5.75 14.99 -9.17
C ASN A 210 -7.28 15.03 -9.34
N ASN A 211 -7.80 16.18 -9.73
CA ASN A 211 -9.24 16.43 -9.91
C ASN A 211 -9.69 16.10 -11.34
N THR A 212 -8.83 16.33 -12.33
CA THR A 212 -9.16 16.14 -13.75
C THR A 212 -8.19 15.19 -14.45
N PRO A 213 -8.53 14.68 -15.66
CA PRO A 213 -7.58 13.94 -16.48
C PRO A 213 -6.30 14.73 -16.81
N GLU A 214 -6.41 16.04 -17.03
CA GLU A 214 -5.26 16.91 -17.29
C GLU A 214 -4.35 17.03 -16.06
N ASP A 215 -4.90 17.01 -14.84
CA ASP A 215 -4.09 16.92 -13.62
C ASP A 215 -3.26 15.64 -13.61
N LEU A 216 -3.88 14.50 -13.92
CA LEU A 216 -3.17 13.23 -13.99
C LEU A 216 -2.01 13.28 -15.00
N GLU A 217 -2.23 13.82 -16.19
CA GLU A 217 -1.18 13.93 -17.20
C GLU A 217 -0.06 14.91 -16.78
N ARG A 218 -0.40 16.01 -16.09
CA ARG A 218 0.61 16.91 -15.50
C ARG A 218 1.44 16.21 -14.41
N ILE A 219 0.79 15.45 -13.55
CA ILE A 219 1.46 14.66 -12.51
C ILE A 219 2.43 13.67 -13.16
N LYS A 220 1.96 12.90 -14.15
CA LYS A 220 2.82 11.95 -14.90
C LYS A 220 4.02 12.65 -15.54
N ALA A 221 3.83 13.81 -16.18
CA ALA A 221 4.92 14.56 -16.80
C ALA A 221 5.99 15.03 -15.79
N ASP A 222 5.57 15.53 -14.62
CA ASP A 222 6.50 15.89 -13.53
C ASP A 222 7.23 14.66 -12.99
N LEU A 223 6.52 13.54 -12.77
CA LEU A 223 7.13 12.28 -12.33
C LEU A 223 8.12 11.73 -13.38
N ARG A 224 7.81 11.82 -14.67
CA ARG A 224 8.73 11.45 -15.76
C ARG A 224 9.99 12.30 -15.73
N THR A 225 9.87 13.59 -15.46
CA THR A 225 11.03 14.50 -15.38
C THR A 225 11.92 14.15 -14.18
N ARG A 226 11.32 13.72 -13.07
CA ARG A 226 12.05 13.38 -11.82
C ARG A 226 12.68 12.00 -11.84
N PHE A 227 11.98 11.02 -12.41
CA PHE A 227 12.27 9.60 -12.25
C PHE A 227 12.50 8.87 -13.57
N GLY A 228 12.14 9.48 -14.70
CA GLY A 228 12.47 8.94 -16.00
C GLY A 228 13.97 9.02 -16.21
N ASN A 229 14.61 7.86 -16.34
CA ASN A 229 15.87 7.80 -17.07
C ASN A 229 15.56 8.17 -18.53
N PRO A 230 16.41 8.96 -19.22
CA PRO A 230 16.30 9.04 -20.67
C PRO A 230 16.39 7.61 -21.20
N ALA A 231 15.42 7.20 -22.03
CA ALA A 231 15.50 5.91 -22.71
C ALA A 231 16.88 5.80 -23.38
N PRO A 232 17.55 4.63 -23.35
CA PRO A 232 18.74 4.43 -24.17
C PRO A 232 18.34 4.72 -25.63
N LEU A 233 19.06 5.67 -26.23
CA LEU A 233 18.98 5.95 -27.67
C LEU A 233 19.32 4.71 -28.48
#